data_AF-A0A6I6GIM4-F1
#
_entry.id   AF-A0A6I6GIM4-F1
#
_cell.length_a   1.000
_cell.length_b   1.000
_cell.length_c   1.000
_cell.angle_alpha   90.00
_cell.angle_beta   90.00
_cell.angle_gamma   90.00
#
_symmetry.space_group_name_H-M   'P 1'
#
loop_
_entity.id
_entity.type
_entity.pdbx_description
1 polymer ?
#
loop_
_entity_poly.entity_id
_entity_poly.type
_entity_poly.pdbx_seq_one_letter_code
_entity_poly.pdbx_strand_id
1 'polypeptide(L)'
;MNRTTFIKNLISLFGVGALPKALIKQYQKVYLLQCFVRGFRFHQGPKLLEQMTVGQLLELQREPQNEHDACAIALYYCPHMIGYIPREENEILSRLMDAQVVELLAEITHIEPKAQAWEHVAIAVYVLKEITNEPLPETASYLTTIESPNYRTLRSSNDRLTRVSYAQLAPHHGRKEIQNADDFYIRLVDHSDNDRVYQLIHEGFNTAENMELAVQESRIIINRNRLPQDLQLDDVVKALDDEIVNIDGHFAENGYVVANIDRLAELSARIQRFTEVTDKEGRLFFDAIMQ
;
A
#
# COMPACT_ATOMS: atom_id res chain seq x y z
N MET A 1 25.60 22.41 -15.29
CA MET A 1 26.91 21.75 -15.04
C MET A 1 26.63 20.34 -14.54
N ASN A 2 27.09 19.28 -15.22
CA ASN A 2 26.77 17.90 -14.82
C ASN A 2 27.40 17.57 -13.45
N ARG A 3 26.61 16.96 -12.55
CA ARG A 3 27.03 16.60 -11.17
C ARG A 3 28.35 15.80 -11.16
N THR A 4 28.52 14.95 -12.16
CA THR A 4 29.73 14.14 -12.37
C THR A 4 30.98 14.96 -12.70
N THR A 5 30.84 16.06 -13.43
CA THR A 5 31.96 16.93 -13.82
C THR A 5 32.42 17.79 -12.65
N PHE A 6 31.48 18.24 -11.80
CA PHE A 6 31.79 18.99 -10.59
C PHE A 6 32.61 18.15 -9.59
N ILE A 7 32.18 16.91 -9.33
CA ILE A 7 32.88 15.99 -8.43
C ILE A 7 34.28 15.66 -8.95
N LYS A 8 34.44 15.42 -10.25
CA LYS A 8 35.76 15.16 -10.87
C LYS A 8 36.73 16.33 -10.70
N ASN A 9 36.25 17.57 -10.93
CA ASN A 9 37.07 18.77 -10.78
C ASN A 9 37.43 19.04 -9.30
N LEU A 10 36.53 18.73 -8.37
CA LEU A 10 36.80 18.85 -6.93
C LEU A 10 37.88 17.87 -6.48
N ILE A 11 37.82 16.62 -6.94
CA ILE A 11 38.82 15.58 -6.60
C ILE A 11 40.20 15.93 -7.19
N SER A 12 40.25 16.52 -8.40
CA SER A 12 41.52 16.94 -9.01
C SER A 12 42.21 18.09 -8.27
N LEU A 13 41.46 18.96 -7.59
CA LEU A 13 42.02 20.09 -6.83
C LEU A 13 42.75 19.63 -5.55
N PHE A 14 42.37 18.48 -4.97
CA PHE A 14 42.95 17.96 -3.73
C PHE A 14 44.07 16.91 -3.93
N GLY A 15 44.53 16.69 -5.16
CA GLY A 15 45.65 15.79 -5.43
C GLY A 15 45.38 14.31 -5.12
N VAL A 16 44.13 13.91 -4.90
CA VAL A 16 43.73 12.52 -4.67
C VAL A 16 43.67 11.82 -6.02
N GLY A 17 44.84 11.35 -6.50
CA GLY A 17 44.91 10.40 -7.60
C GLY A 17 43.98 9.22 -7.29
N ALA A 18 43.14 8.88 -8.27
CA ALA A 18 42.13 7.81 -8.26
C ALA A 18 42.09 6.96 -6.97
N LEU A 19 41.09 7.20 -6.11
CA LEU A 19 40.86 6.35 -4.94
C LEU A 19 40.86 4.87 -5.36
N PRO A 20 41.68 4.01 -4.73
CA PRO A 20 41.69 2.60 -5.06
C PRO A 20 40.28 2.03 -4.88
N LYS A 21 39.79 1.24 -5.85
CA LYS A 21 38.44 0.62 -5.78
C LYS A 21 38.22 -0.16 -4.48
N ALA A 22 39.28 -0.74 -3.91
CA ALA A 22 39.25 -1.44 -2.63
C ALA A 22 38.90 -0.55 -1.42
N LEU A 23 38.98 0.78 -1.56
CA LEU A 23 38.61 1.75 -0.53
C LEU A 23 37.14 2.20 -0.64
N ILE A 24 36.46 1.89 -1.75
CA ILE A 24 35.06 2.26 -1.99
C ILE A 24 34.19 1.06 -1.61
N LYS A 25 33.77 1.03 -0.34
CA LYS A 25 32.76 0.07 0.12
C LYS A 25 31.40 0.43 -0.48
N GLN A 26 30.75 -0.53 -1.09
CA GLN A 26 29.38 -0.38 -1.56
C GLN A 26 28.44 -0.94 -0.51
N TYR A 27 27.29 -0.30 -0.33
CA TYR A 27 26.26 -0.73 0.60
C TYR A 27 24.93 -0.87 -0.14
N GLN A 28 24.14 -1.84 0.28
CA GLN A 28 22.75 -1.99 -0.13
C GLN A 28 21.85 -1.85 1.09
N LYS A 29 20.64 -1.36 0.85
CA LYS A 29 19.60 -1.30 1.87
C LYS A 29 18.97 -2.67 2.03
N VAL A 30 18.70 -3.05 3.28
CA VAL A 30 17.93 -4.22 3.65
C VAL A 30 16.76 -3.71 4.49
N TYR A 31 15.58 -3.63 3.88
CA TYR A 31 14.36 -3.14 4.51
C TYR A 31 13.84 -4.18 5.51
N LEU A 32 13.62 -3.74 6.74
CA LEU A 32 13.15 -4.56 7.86
C LEU A 32 11.66 -4.34 8.14
N LEU A 33 11.17 -3.12 7.87
CA LEU A 33 9.79 -2.73 8.09
C LEU A 33 9.39 -1.64 7.09
N GLN A 34 8.19 -1.76 6.51
CA GLN A 34 7.55 -0.71 5.70
C GLN A 34 6.19 -0.40 6.30
N CYS A 35 5.94 0.85 6.68
CA CYS A 35 4.73 1.22 7.42
C CYS A 35 4.35 2.70 7.24
N PHE A 36 3.14 3.07 7.66
CA PHE A 36 2.74 4.47 7.78
C PHE A 36 3.13 5.07 9.14
N VAL A 37 3.48 6.36 9.14
CA VAL A 37 3.81 7.09 10.38
C VAL A 37 2.59 7.19 11.30
N ARG A 38 2.66 6.60 12.50
CA ARG A 38 1.58 6.70 13.50
C ARG A 38 1.64 8.02 14.25
N GLY A 39 0.48 8.50 14.67
CA GLY A 39 0.37 9.77 15.39
C GLY A 39 0.62 11.00 14.53
N PHE A 40 0.82 10.87 13.21
CA PHE A 40 1.22 11.97 12.32
C PHE A 40 0.39 13.24 12.53
N ARG A 41 -0.94 13.11 12.52
CA ARG A 41 -1.90 14.20 12.76
C ARG A 41 -1.76 14.95 14.09
N PHE A 42 -1.13 14.36 15.10
CA PHE A 42 -0.99 14.93 16.45
C PHE A 42 0.36 15.62 16.69
N HIS A 43 1.28 15.54 15.73
CA HIS A 43 2.62 16.11 15.83
C HIS A 43 2.88 17.14 14.73
N GLN A 44 4.14 17.47 14.42
CA GLN A 44 4.45 18.51 13.43
C GLN A 44 4.26 18.03 11.98
N GLY A 45 3.99 16.73 11.77
CA GLY A 45 3.83 16.11 10.46
C GLY A 45 2.95 16.90 9.47
N PRO A 46 1.68 17.20 9.80
CA PRO A 46 0.77 17.92 8.90
C PRO A 46 1.28 19.28 8.43
N LYS A 47 2.04 20.00 9.28
CA LYS A 47 2.59 21.32 8.92
C LYS A 47 3.79 21.23 7.98
N LEU A 48 4.47 20.08 7.98
CA LEU A 48 5.69 19.83 7.24
C LEU A 48 5.45 18.98 5.99
N LEU A 49 4.22 18.48 5.78
CA LEU A 49 3.89 17.54 4.71
C LEU A 49 4.29 18.04 3.32
N GLU A 50 4.04 19.32 3.00
CA GLU A 50 4.40 19.91 1.71
C GLU A 50 5.91 20.04 1.49
N GLN A 51 6.70 19.98 2.56
CA GLN A 51 8.18 20.08 2.52
C GLN A 51 8.84 18.70 2.41
N MET A 52 8.10 17.64 2.73
CA MET A 52 8.59 16.27 2.68
C MET A 52 8.74 15.78 1.24
N THR A 53 9.75 14.95 1.01
CA THR A 53 10.02 14.34 -0.30
C THR A 53 10.42 12.88 -0.10
N VAL A 54 9.97 12.01 -1.01
CA VAL A 54 10.38 10.61 -1.07
C VAL A 54 11.91 10.50 -1.12
N GLY A 55 12.46 9.55 -0.36
CA GLY A 55 13.90 9.31 -0.19
C GLY A 55 14.56 10.18 0.88
N GLN A 56 13.85 11.11 1.52
CA GLN A 56 14.39 11.85 2.65
C GLN A 56 14.51 10.97 3.90
N LEU A 57 15.63 11.11 4.60
CA LEU A 57 15.93 10.37 5.81
C LEU A 57 15.13 10.89 7.00
N LEU A 58 14.78 9.98 7.90
CA LEU A 58 14.17 10.26 9.18
C LEU A 58 15.08 9.76 10.30
N GLU A 59 15.11 10.50 11.41
CA GLU A 59 15.78 10.08 12.63
C GLU A 59 14.83 9.24 13.49
N LEU A 60 15.35 8.12 14.00
CA LEU A 60 14.66 7.20 14.90
C LEU A 60 15.16 7.44 16.32
N GLN A 61 14.26 7.83 17.23
CA GLN A 61 14.61 8.10 18.63
C GLN A 61 13.85 7.15 19.57
N ARG A 62 14.58 6.40 20.40
CA ARG A 62 13.99 5.54 21.43
C ARG A 62 13.40 6.35 22.58
N GLU A 63 12.20 5.98 23.01
CA GLU A 63 11.53 6.52 24.21
C GLU A 63 11.16 5.39 25.20
N PRO A 64 12.13 4.75 25.88
CA PRO A 64 11.85 3.62 26.78
C PRO A 64 11.02 3.97 28.02
N GLN A 65 10.92 5.27 28.35
CA GLN A 65 10.14 5.79 29.47
C GLN A 65 8.78 6.37 29.03
N ASN A 66 8.36 6.12 27.79
CA ASN A 66 7.06 6.57 27.31
C ASN A 66 5.94 5.89 28.11
N GLU A 67 5.02 6.70 28.66
CA GLU A 67 3.97 6.25 29.59
C GLU A 67 2.96 5.28 28.96
N HIS A 68 2.84 5.29 27.63
CA HIS A 68 1.87 4.47 26.90
C HIS A 68 2.48 3.19 26.31
N ASP A 69 3.78 3.24 25.96
CA ASP A 69 4.48 2.14 25.29
C ASP A 69 6.00 2.21 25.51
N ALA A 70 6.54 1.30 26.31
CA ALA A 70 7.99 1.20 26.54
C ALA A 70 8.81 0.85 25.27
N CYS A 71 8.18 0.32 24.23
CA CYS A 71 8.82 0.04 22.94
C CYS A 71 8.78 1.24 21.97
N ALA A 72 8.26 2.40 22.38
CA ALA A 72 8.06 3.54 21.50
C ALA A 72 9.34 4.01 20.77
N ILE A 73 9.23 4.18 19.45
CA ILE A 73 10.28 4.75 18.60
C ILE A 73 9.69 5.96 17.89
N ALA A 74 10.11 7.16 18.31
CA ALA A 74 9.71 8.41 17.71
C ALA A 74 10.44 8.64 16.37
N LEU A 75 9.73 9.23 15.42
CA LEU A 75 10.20 9.58 14.10
C LEU A 75 10.35 11.09 13.98
N TYR A 76 11.53 11.53 13.56
CA TYR A 76 11.88 12.93 13.41
C TYR A 76 12.21 13.26 11.95
N TYR A 77 11.56 14.30 11.45
CA TYR A 77 11.88 14.96 10.19
C TYR A 77 12.63 16.25 10.48
N CYS A 78 13.94 16.26 10.25
CA CYS A 78 14.83 17.31 10.76
C CYS A 78 14.64 17.45 12.30
N PRO A 79 14.63 18.62 12.97
CA PRO A 79 14.47 18.63 14.43
C PRO A 79 13.01 18.40 14.88
N HIS A 80 12.09 18.05 13.97
CA HIS A 80 10.67 18.03 14.27
C HIS A 80 10.15 16.60 14.38
N MET A 81 9.59 16.25 15.54
CA MET A 81 8.89 14.99 15.73
C MET A 81 7.61 14.99 14.88
N ILE A 82 7.47 13.95 14.05
CA ILE A 82 6.36 13.80 13.12
C ILE A 82 5.47 12.60 13.46
N GLY A 83 5.87 11.72 14.38
CA GLY A 83 5.08 10.57 14.79
C GLY A 83 5.92 9.43 15.34
N TYR A 84 5.41 8.22 15.23
CA TYR A 84 6.00 7.01 15.79
C TYR A 84 5.94 5.84 14.81
N ILE A 85 6.84 4.87 15.00
CA ILE A 85 6.68 3.51 14.46
C ILE A 85 5.42 2.88 15.07
N PRO A 86 4.62 2.12 14.31
CA PRO A 86 3.44 1.44 14.85
C PRO A 86 3.75 0.56 16.06
N ARG A 87 2.87 0.60 17.06
CA ARG A 87 3.03 -0.14 18.32
C ARG A 87 3.07 -1.66 18.09
N GLU A 88 2.28 -2.11 17.13
CA GLU A 88 2.17 -3.50 16.72
C GLU A 88 3.47 -4.06 16.07
N GLU A 89 4.39 -3.19 15.64
CA GLU A 89 5.58 -3.57 14.86
C GLU A 89 6.90 -3.10 15.48
N ASN A 90 6.86 -2.30 16.56
CA ASN A 90 8.05 -1.63 17.10
C ASN A 90 8.91 -2.50 18.04
N GLU A 91 8.40 -3.62 18.56
CA GLU A 91 9.05 -4.40 19.63
C GLU A 91 10.42 -4.96 19.22
N ILE A 92 10.55 -5.48 18.01
CA ILE A 92 11.84 -6.04 17.55
C ILE A 92 12.84 -4.91 17.30
N LEU A 93 12.39 -3.82 16.66
CA LEU A 93 13.24 -2.67 16.37
C LEU A 93 13.72 -2.01 17.66
N SER A 94 12.86 -1.89 18.67
CA SER A 94 13.20 -1.26 19.95
C SER A 94 14.30 -2.04 20.67
N ARG A 95 14.21 -3.37 20.68
CA ARG A 95 15.25 -4.27 21.22
C ARG A 95 16.58 -4.13 20.48
N LEU A 96 16.55 -4.04 19.15
CA LEU A 96 17.76 -3.87 18.35
C LEU A 96 18.46 -2.53 18.67
N MET A 97 17.69 -1.45 18.83
CA MET A 97 18.21 -0.14 19.22
C MET A 97 18.74 -0.14 20.65
N ASP A 98 17.99 -0.71 21.60
CA ASP A 98 18.36 -0.76 23.02
C ASP A 98 19.65 -1.58 23.24
N ALA A 99 19.81 -2.66 22.48
CA ALA A 99 21.02 -3.48 22.50
C ALA A 99 22.18 -2.92 21.64
N GLN A 100 21.94 -1.86 20.87
CA GLN A 100 22.92 -1.22 19.97
C GLN A 100 23.60 -2.22 19.02
N VAL A 101 22.86 -3.24 18.57
CA VAL A 101 23.41 -4.32 17.73
C VAL A 101 23.61 -3.86 16.30
N VAL A 102 22.73 -3.00 15.80
CA VAL A 102 22.77 -2.48 14.43
C VAL A 102 22.21 -1.07 14.39
N GLU A 103 22.79 -0.24 13.52
CA GLU A 103 22.28 1.10 13.22
C GLU A 103 21.07 1.00 12.30
N LEU A 104 19.90 1.35 12.83
CA LEU A 104 18.66 1.44 12.06
C LEU A 104 18.54 2.81 11.42
N LEU A 105 18.18 2.83 10.14
CA LEU A 105 17.89 4.04 9.38
C LEU A 105 16.44 4.00 8.92
N ALA A 106 15.86 5.17 8.71
CA ALA A 106 14.52 5.29 8.14
C ALA A 106 14.51 6.31 7.00
N GLU A 107 13.64 6.08 6.02
CA GLU A 107 13.38 7.05 4.96
C GLU A 107 11.91 7.07 4.56
N ILE A 108 11.48 8.20 4.02
CA ILE A 108 10.15 8.34 3.42
C ILE A 108 10.14 7.57 2.10
N THR A 109 9.24 6.61 1.95
CA THR A 109 9.10 5.85 0.71
C THR A 109 7.97 6.39 -0.14
N HIS A 110 6.88 6.86 0.47
CA HIS A 110 5.74 7.40 -0.25
C HIS A 110 5.06 8.54 0.51
N ILE A 111 4.46 9.46 -0.25
CA ILE A 111 3.68 10.57 0.28
C ILE A 111 2.40 10.67 -0.54
N GLU A 112 1.24 10.61 0.13
CA GLU A 112 -0.06 10.83 -0.48
C GLU A 112 -0.84 11.87 0.35
N PRO A 113 -0.71 13.17 0.03
CA PRO A 113 -1.36 14.24 0.78
C PRO A 113 -2.89 14.21 0.68
N LYS A 114 -3.45 13.45 -0.28
CA LYS A 114 -4.89 13.29 -0.43
C LYS A 114 -5.44 12.12 0.41
N ALA A 115 -4.61 11.28 1.00
CA ALA A 115 -5.07 10.23 1.89
C ALA A 115 -5.52 10.81 3.25
N GLN A 116 -5.85 9.95 4.21
CA GLN A 116 -6.06 10.41 5.58
C GLN A 116 -4.74 10.75 6.25
N ALA A 117 -4.81 11.57 7.30
CA ALA A 117 -3.62 12.02 8.00
C ALA A 117 -2.75 10.90 8.59
N TRP A 118 -3.30 9.71 8.85
CA TRP A 118 -2.55 8.53 9.30
C TRP A 118 -1.96 7.68 8.16
N GLU A 119 -2.20 8.07 6.90
CA GLU A 119 -1.71 7.45 5.67
C GLU A 119 -0.95 8.44 4.79
N HIS A 120 -0.78 9.70 5.21
CA HIS A 120 -0.09 10.71 4.39
C HIS A 120 1.34 10.33 4.04
N VAL A 121 2.04 9.63 4.94
CA VAL A 121 3.48 9.35 4.81
C VAL A 121 3.75 7.89 5.16
N ALA A 122 4.25 7.16 4.17
CA ALA A 122 4.82 5.83 4.36
C ALA A 122 6.35 5.92 4.42
N ILE A 123 6.93 5.07 5.25
CA ILE A 123 8.36 4.99 5.50
C ILE A 123 8.84 3.56 5.40
N ALA A 124 10.14 3.40 5.25
CA ALA A 124 10.80 2.13 5.45
C ALA A 124 11.95 2.27 6.46
N VAL A 125 12.03 1.32 7.39
CA VAL A 125 13.16 1.13 8.30
C VAL A 125 14.08 0.08 7.69
N TYR A 126 15.37 0.38 7.63
CA TYR A 126 16.37 -0.48 6.99
C TYR A 126 17.71 -0.42 7.68
N VAL A 127 18.56 -1.38 7.31
CA VAL A 127 19.99 -1.39 7.65
C VAL A 127 20.82 -1.33 6.38
N LEU A 128 22.05 -0.85 6.49
CA LEU A 128 23.02 -0.88 5.40
C LEU A 128 23.86 -2.15 5.51
N LYS A 129 23.75 -3.03 4.51
CA LYS A 129 24.62 -4.19 4.37
C LYS A 129 25.72 -3.87 3.37
N GLU A 130 26.98 -4.07 3.75
CA GLU A 130 28.10 -4.00 2.82
C GLU A 130 27.90 -5.06 1.71
N ILE A 131 27.99 -4.62 0.46
CA ILE A 131 27.96 -5.49 -0.72
C ILE A 131 29.33 -6.15 -0.82
N THR A 132 29.42 -7.36 -0.27
CA THR A 132 30.52 -8.29 -0.52
C THR A 132 30.27 -9.03 -1.84
N ASN A 133 31.21 -9.88 -2.28
CA ASN A 133 31.04 -10.69 -3.50
C ASN A 133 29.87 -11.71 -3.41
N GLU A 134 29.19 -11.79 -2.27
CA GLU A 134 28.05 -12.67 -2.04
C GLU A 134 26.76 -11.82 -2.01
N PRO A 135 25.95 -11.87 -3.09
CA PRO A 135 24.65 -11.22 -3.09
C PRO A 135 23.73 -11.85 -2.04
N LEU A 136 22.65 -11.14 -1.68
CA LEU A 136 21.60 -11.76 -0.87
C LEU A 136 21.07 -13.01 -1.59
N PRO A 137 20.79 -14.10 -0.85
CA PRO A 137 20.18 -15.27 -1.45
C PRO A 137 18.82 -14.89 -2.05
N GLU A 138 18.41 -15.58 -3.12
CA GLU A 138 17.15 -15.30 -3.82
C GLU A 138 15.93 -15.36 -2.88
N THR A 139 15.98 -16.26 -1.88
CA THR A 139 14.99 -16.39 -0.81
C THR A 139 14.85 -15.16 0.08
N ALA A 140 15.80 -14.22 0.04
CA ALA A 140 15.83 -12.98 0.80
C ALA A 140 15.72 -11.72 -0.09
N SER A 141 15.41 -11.90 -1.38
CA SER A 141 15.27 -10.79 -2.34
C SER A 141 14.17 -9.80 -1.96
N TYR A 142 13.13 -10.26 -1.25
CA TYR A 142 12.04 -9.39 -0.75
C TYR A 142 12.52 -8.27 0.17
N LEU A 143 13.70 -8.41 0.81
CA LEU A 143 14.27 -7.41 1.71
C LEU A 143 14.88 -6.20 0.97
N THR A 144 14.98 -6.23 -0.37
CA THR A 144 15.51 -5.11 -1.16
C THR A 144 14.42 -4.34 -1.92
N THR A 145 13.18 -4.82 -1.87
CA THR A 145 12.04 -4.23 -2.58
C THR A 145 11.29 -3.27 -1.66
N ILE A 146 11.07 -2.04 -2.15
CA ILE A 146 10.07 -1.14 -1.57
C ILE A 146 8.73 -1.53 -2.16
N GLU A 147 7.74 -1.79 -1.31
CA GLU A 147 6.38 -2.10 -1.73
C GLU A 147 5.56 -0.80 -1.75
N SER A 148 4.64 -0.71 -2.71
CA SER A 148 3.65 0.37 -2.71
C SER A 148 2.72 0.21 -1.50
N PRO A 149 2.57 1.22 -0.63
CA PRO A 149 1.71 1.15 0.53
C PRO A 149 0.25 0.99 0.10
N ASN A 150 -0.46 0.11 0.79
CA ASN A 150 -1.89 -0.03 0.61
C ASN A 150 -2.61 1.14 1.31
N TYR A 151 -2.90 2.20 0.56
CA TYR A 151 -3.68 3.35 1.04
C TYR A 151 -5.13 2.94 1.20
N ARG A 152 -5.65 3.01 2.43
CA ARG A 152 -7.04 2.65 2.73
C ARG A 152 -7.98 3.85 2.69
N THR A 153 -7.54 5.01 2.20
CA THR A 153 -8.39 6.19 2.08
C THR A 153 -8.05 6.99 0.84
N LEU A 154 -9.07 7.26 0.01
CA LEU A 154 -8.96 8.09 -1.18
C LEU A 154 -9.86 9.33 -1.01
N ARG A 155 -9.36 10.51 -1.32
CA ARG A 155 -10.15 11.77 -1.31
C ARG A 155 -10.75 12.01 -2.68
N SER A 156 -12.09 12.09 -2.74
CA SER A 156 -12.80 12.48 -3.96
C SER A 156 -12.49 13.93 -4.31
N SER A 157 -12.73 14.32 -5.58
CA SER A 157 -12.56 15.67 -6.13
C SER A 157 -13.28 16.76 -5.33
N ASN A 158 -14.26 16.38 -4.52
CA ASN A 158 -15.10 17.27 -3.71
C ASN A 158 -14.64 17.40 -2.25
N ASP A 159 -13.39 17.07 -1.93
CA ASP A 159 -12.83 17.14 -0.56
C ASP A 159 -13.53 16.19 0.44
N ARG A 160 -14.28 15.20 -0.06
CA ARG A 160 -14.80 14.10 0.76
C ARG A 160 -13.79 12.97 0.83
N LEU A 161 -13.45 12.57 2.06
CA LEU A 161 -12.56 11.47 2.34
C LEU A 161 -13.35 10.15 2.30
N THR A 162 -13.06 9.28 1.33
CA THR A 162 -13.67 7.95 1.20
C THR A 162 -12.69 6.90 1.71
N ARG A 163 -12.98 6.30 2.87
CA ARG A 163 -12.19 5.20 3.43
C ARG A 163 -12.43 3.93 2.62
N VAL A 164 -11.44 3.51 1.85
CA VAL A 164 -11.38 2.24 1.12
C VAL A 164 -10.61 1.24 1.99
N SER A 165 -11.27 0.69 3.02
CA SER A 165 -10.62 -0.29 3.90
C SER A 165 -10.50 -1.64 3.19
N TYR A 166 -9.29 -2.02 2.79
CA TYR A 166 -8.96 -3.42 2.57
C TYR A 166 -8.63 -4.05 3.93
N ALA A 167 -9.51 -4.91 4.44
CA ALA A 167 -9.12 -5.83 5.48
C ALA A 167 -8.20 -6.87 4.83
N GLN A 168 -6.91 -6.80 5.19
CA GLN A 168 -5.98 -7.87 4.93
C GLN A 168 -6.47 -9.08 5.73
N LEU A 169 -7.18 -10.00 5.08
CA LEU A 169 -7.23 -11.37 5.54
C LEU A 169 -5.78 -11.79 5.76
N ALA A 170 -5.46 -12.26 6.97
CA ALA A 170 -4.14 -12.78 7.29
C ALA A 170 -3.61 -13.60 6.12
N PRO A 171 -2.34 -13.43 5.69
CA PRO A 171 -1.83 -14.08 4.49
C PRO A 171 -2.08 -15.58 4.62
N HIS A 172 -3.06 -16.08 3.88
CA HIS A 172 -3.22 -17.50 3.65
C HIS A 172 -1.94 -17.91 2.96
N HIS A 173 -1.02 -18.53 3.72
CA HIS A 173 0.27 -18.99 3.25
C HIS A 173 0.12 -19.64 1.86
N GLY A 174 0.57 -18.94 0.81
CA GLY A 174 0.63 -19.46 -0.55
C GLY A 174 -0.34 -18.89 -1.60
N ARG A 175 -1.24 -17.94 -1.31
CA ARG A 175 -2.04 -17.26 -2.36
C ARG A 175 -1.43 -15.90 -2.73
N LYS A 176 -1.22 -15.66 -4.03
CA LYS A 176 -0.92 -14.33 -4.58
C LYS A 176 -2.21 -13.53 -4.66
N GLU A 177 -2.22 -12.33 -4.10
CA GLU A 177 -3.32 -11.37 -4.22
C GLU A 177 -3.43 -10.88 -5.67
N ILE A 178 -4.65 -10.52 -6.10
CA ILE A 178 -4.86 -9.87 -7.39
C ILE A 178 -4.28 -8.45 -7.37
N GLN A 179 -3.28 -8.16 -8.21
CA GLN A 179 -2.62 -6.86 -8.24
C GLN A 179 -2.98 -5.98 -9.44
N ASN A 180 -3.54 -6.57 -10.50
CA ASN A 180 -3.84 -5.91 -11.78
C ASN A 180 -4.99 -6.61 -12.52
N ALA A 181 -5.41 -6.08 -13.67
CA ALA A 181 -6.49 -6.68 -14.47
C ALA A 181 -6.16 -8.08 -14.98
N ASP A 182 -4.90 -8.36 -15.34
CA ASP A 182 -4.50 -9.68 -15.85
C ASP A 182 -4.67 -10.75 -14.76
N ASP A 183 -4.24 -10.45 -13.53
CA ASP A 183 -4.43 -11.33 -12.37
C ASP A 183 -5.93 -11.56 -12.10
N PHE A 184 -6.74 -10.49 -12.16
CA PHE A 184 -8.18 -10.58 -11.96
C PHE A 184 -8.86 -11.41 -13.04
N TYR A 185 -8.47 -11.20 -14.29
CA TYR A 185 -8.95 -11.95 -15.45
C TYR A 185 -8.67 -13.44 -15.30
N ILE A 186 -7.42 -13.80 -15.03
CA ILE A 186 -7.01 -15.20 -14.83
C ILE A 186 -7.82 -15.81 -13.68
N ARG A 187 -7.98 -15.08 -12.57
CA ARG A 187 -8.71 -15.57 -11.40
C ARG A 187 -10.18 -15.86 -11.71
N LEU A 188 -10.87 -14.96 -12.42
CA LEU A 188 -12.26 -15.16 -12.84
C LEU A 188 -12.41 -16.41 -13.70
N VAL A 189 -11.48 -16.58 -14.67
CA VAL A 189 -11.45 -17.72 -15.58
C VAL A 189 -11.20 -19.02 -14.81
N ASP A 190 -10.22 -19.05 -13.92
CA ASP A 190 -9.85 -20.23 -13.12
C ASP A 190 -10.98 -20.72 -12.20
N HIS A 191 -11.87 -19.83 -11.76
CA HIS A 191 -12.99 -20.16 -10.86
C HIS A 191 -14.31 -20.33 -11.61
N SER A 192 -14.30 -20.26 -12.94
CA SER A 192 -15.47 -20.49 -13.78
C SER A 192 -15.41 -21.86 -14.44
N ASP A 193 -16.48 -22.64 -14.31
CA ASP A 193 -16.62 -23.94 -14.97
C ASP A 193 -17.16 -23.85 -16.41
N ASN A 194 -17.35 -22.64 -16.95
CA ASN A 194 -17.90 -22.44 -18.29
C ASN A 194 -17.32 -21.22 -19.04
N ASP A 195 -17.46 -21.25 -20.37
CA ASP A 195 -16.95 -20.22 -21.29
C ASP A 195 -17.70 -18.87 -21.19
N ARG A 196 -18.81 -18.82 -20.43
CA ARG A 196 -19.58 -17.58 -20.23
C ARG A 196 -18.76 -16.51 -19.52
N VAL A 197 -17.74 -16.90 -18.75
CA VAL A 197 -16.83 -15.96 -18.08
C VAL A 197 -16.12 -15.02 -19.06
N TYR A 198 -15.78 -15.49 -20.25
CA TYR A 198 -15.15 -14.65 -21.26
C TYR A 198 -16.12 -13.58 -21.77
N GLN A 199 -17.37 -13.97 -22.03
CA GLN A 199 -18.42 -13.04 -22.43
C GLN A 199 -18.74 -12.05 -21.30
N LEU A 200 -18.83 -12.54 -20.07
CA LEU A 200 -19.02 -11.74 -18.86
C LEU A 200 -17.98 -10.62 -18.75
N ILE A 201 -16.70 -10.94 -18.97
CA ILE A 201 -15.60 -9.97 -18.87
C ILE A 201 -15.65 -8.98 -20.05
N HIS A 202 -15.77 -9.49 -21.29
CA HIS A 202 -15.71 -8.65 -22.49
C HIS A 202 -16.91 -7.69 -22.59
N GLU A 203 -18.12 -8.18 -22.34
CA GLU A 203 -19.34 -7.35 -22.33
C GLU A 203 -19.42 -6.47 -21.09
N GLY A 204 -18.81 -6.91 -19.98
CA GLY A 204 -18.88 -6.23 -18.70
C GLY A 204 -18.00 -5.00 -18.59
N PHE A 205 -16.75 -5.09 -19.05
CA PHE A 205 -15.77 -4.00 -18.95
C PHE A 205 -15.56 -3.24 -20.25
N ASN A 206 -16.00 -3.77 -21.39
CA ASN A 206 -15.83 -3.22 -22.75
C ASN A 206 -14.36 -3.15 -23.25
N THR A 207 -13.41 -2.71 -22.42
CA THR A 207 -11.99 -2.57 -22.73
C THR A 207 -11.11 -3.08 -21.59
N ALA A 208 -9.86 -3.44 -21.91
CA ALA A 208 -8.87 -3.82 -20.89
C ALA A 208 -8.53 -2.66 -19.95
N GLU A 209 -8.50 -1.41 -20.45
CA GLU A 209 -8.25 -0.22 -19.65
C GLU A 209 -9.33 -0.01 -18.58
N ASN A 210 -10.59 -0.28 -18.94
CA ASN A 210 -11.71 -0.21 -17.99
C ASN A 210 -11.60 -1.28 -16.89
N MET A 211 -11.14 -2.48 -17.23
CA MET A 211 -10.89 -3.54 -16.24
C MET A 211 -9.72 -3.19 -15.33
N GLU A 212 -8.63 -2.64 -15.89
CA GLU A 212 -7.48 -2.14 -15.13
C GLU A 212 -7.91 -1.03 -14.17
N LEU A 213 -8.68 -0.06 -14.65
CA LEU A 213 -9.28 0.99 -13.83
C LEU A 213 -10.17 0.40 -12.73
N ALA A 214 -10.98 -0.61 -13.07
CA ALA A 214 -11.89 -1.25 -12.12
C ALA A 214 -11.16 -1.96 -10.98
N VAL A 215 -10.04 -2.62 -11.29
CA VAL A 215 -9.21 -3.37 -10.34
C VAL A 215 -8.32 -2.42 -9.53
N GLN A 216 -7.54 -1.57 -10.20
CA GLN A 216 -6.59 -0.68 -9.53
C GLN A 216 -7.28 0.40 -8.68
N GLU A 217 -8.42 0.92 -9.12
CA GLU A 217 -9.14 1.98 -8.41
C GLU A 217 -10.36 1.47 -7.62
N SER A 218 -10.49 0.14 -7.44
CA SER A 218 -11.55 -0.47 -6.63
C SER A 218 -12.97 -0.10 -7.07
N ARG A 219 -13.22 -0.02 -8.39
CA ARG A 219 -14.51 0.47 -8.94
C ARG A 219 -15.52 -0.63 -9.21
N ILE A 220 -15.26 -1.85 -8.75
CA ILE A 220 -16.24 -2.94 -8.82
C ILE A 220 -17.13 -2.89 -7.58
N ILE A 221 -18.44 -2.85 -7.80
CA ILE A 221 -19.45 -2.67 -6.75
C ILE A 221 -20.52 -3.76 -6.85
N ILE A 222 -21.27 -3.98 -5.77
CA ILE A 222 -22.43 -4.89 -5.71
C ILE A 222 -23.55 -4.15 -4.98
N ASN A 223 -24.80 -4.34 -5.40
CA ASN A 223 -25.95 -3.86 -4.62
C ASN A 223 -26.47 -4.94 -3.65
N ARG A 224 -26.32 -4.72 -2.34
CA ARG A 224 -26.79 -5.65 -1.28
C ARG A 224 -28.27 -5.98 -1.40
N ASN A 225 -29.09 -5.00 -1.78
CA ASN A 225 -30.55 -5.16 -1.89
C ASN A 225 -30.94 -6.09 -3.04
N ARG A 226 -30.02 -6.36 -3.97
CA ARG A 226 -30.20 -7.23 -5.13
C ARG A 226 -29.48 -8.58 -4.99
N LEU A 227 -28.82 -8.84 -3.87
CA LEU A 227 -28.18 -10.13 -3.62
C LEU A 227 -29.23 -11.24 -3.45
N PRO A 228 -29.02 -12.44 -4.03
CA PRO A 228 -29.82 -13.63 -3.74
C PRO A 228 -29.87 -13.96 -2.23
N GLN A 229 -30.99 -14.51 -1.74
CA GLN A 229 -31.20 -14.77 -0.31
C GLN A 229 -30.16 -15.72 0.30
N ASP A 230 -29.67 -16.70 -0.46
CA ASP A 230 -28.60 -17.60 -0.04
C ASP A 230 -27.27 -16.87 0.13
N LEU A 231 -26.93 -15.95 -0.78
CA LEU A 231 -25.76 -15.08 -0.65
C LEU A 231 -25.92 -14.01 0.43
N GLN A 232 -27.16 -13.65 0.79
CA GLN A 232 -27.45 -12.79 1.95
C GLN A 232 -27.27 -13.52 3.29
N LEU A 233 -27.40 -14.85 3.31
CA LEU A 233 -27.33 -15.71 4.50
C LEU A 233 -25.97 -16.40 4.69
N ASP A 234 -25.21 -16.58 3.62
CA ASP A 234 -23.86 -17.10 3.65
C ASP A 234 -22.91 -16.15 4.41
N ASP A 235 -21.84 -16.74 4.95
CA ASP A 235 -20.70 -16.02 5.51
C ASP A 235 -20.06 -15.02 4.51
N VAL A 236 -20.53 -14.96 3.25
CA VAL A 236 -20.23 -13.91 2.28
C VAL A 236 -20.77 -12.56 2.76
N VAL A 237 -22.03 -12.43 3.18
CA VAL A 237 -22.55 -11.15 3.70
C VAL A 237 -22.07 -10.85 5.12
N LYS A 238 -21.78 -11.86 5.96
CA LYS A 238 -21.10 -11.64 7.25
C LYS A 238 -19.62 -11.27 7.11
N ALA A 239 -18.89 -11.84 6.15
CA ALA A 239 -17.53 -11.42 5.81
C ALA A 239 -17.51 -10.04 5.15
N LEU A 240 -18.61 -9.65 4.49
CA LEU A 240 -18.78 -8.31 3.99
C LEU A 240 -19.27 -7.34 5.12
N ASP A 241 -19.99 -7.77 6.16
CA ASP A 241 -20.63 -6.85 7.13
C ASP A 241 -19.68 -6.13 8.11
N ASP A 242 -18.48 -6.66 8.37
CA ASP A 242 -17.45 -5.93 9.15
C ASP A 242 -16.51 -5.07 8.24
N GLU A 243 -16.61 -5.21 6.91
CA GLU A 243 -15.58 -4.83 5.93
C GLU A 243 -16.09 -4.05 4.69
N ILE A 244 -17.39 -3.76 4.61
CA ILE A 244 -17.98 -3.06 3.44
C ILE A 244 -17.69 -1.55 3.44
N VAL A 245 -17.17 -1.04 2.31
CA VAL A 245 -17.27 0.38 1.94
C VAL A 245 -18.71 0.65 1.49
N ASN A 246 -19.55 1.15 2.41
CA ASN A 246 -20.87 1.61 2.05
C ASN A 246 -20.75 2.93 1.26
N ILE A 247 -21.17 2.90 0.00
CA ILE A 247 -21.16 4.03 -0.94
C ILE A 247 -22.57 4.62 -1.11
N ASP A 248 -23.45 4.41 -0.14
CA ASP A 248 -24.78 5.01 -0.07
C ASP A 248 -24.71 6.53 -0.26
N GLY A 249 -25.60 7.04 -1.10
CA GLY A 249 -25.63 8.45 -1.46
C GLY A 249 -24.70 8.86 -2.61
N HIS A 250 -23.74 8.04 -3.04
CA HIS A 250 -22.93 8.30 -4.24
C HIS A 250 -23.70 7.99 -5.54
N PHE A 251 -24.64 7.04 -5.48
CA PHE A 251 -25.44 6.61 -6.63
C PHE A 251 -26.90 7.06 -6.48
N ALA A 252 -27.66 6.98 -7.58
CA ALA A 252 -29.10 7.27 -7.58
C ALA A 252 -29.88 6.26 -6.73
N GLU A 253 -29.37 5.03 -6.61
CA GLU A 253 -29.92 3.94 -5.81
C GLU A 253 -29.01 3.70 -4.58
N ASN A 254 -29.60 3.30 -3.45
CA ASN A 254 -28.88 2.91 -2.24
C ASN A 254 -28.65 1.39 -2.21
N GLY A 255 -27.78 0.94 -1.30
CA GLY A 255 -27.42 -0.45 -1.09
C GLY A 255 -26.14 -0.88 -1.80
N TYR A 256 -25.46 0.03 -2.49
CA TYR A 256 -24.21 -0.31 -3.17
C TYR A 256 -23.03 -0.40 -2.21
N VAL A 257 -22.16 -1.35 -2.49
CA VAL A 257 -20.94 -1.66 -1.75
C VAL A 257 -19.81 -1.93 -2.70
N VAL A 258 -18.58 -1.57 -2.35
CA VAL A 258 -17.41 -1.99 -3.12
C VAL A 258 -17.17 -3.49 -2.90
N ALA A 259 -16.93 -4.22 -3.98
CA ALA A 259 -16.68 -5.65 -3.94
C ALA A 259 -15.21 -5.94 -3.63
N ASN A 260 -14.96 -6.92 -2.76
CA ASN A 260 -13.63 -7.53 -2.63
C ASN A 260 -13.36 -8.35 -3.90
N ILE A 261 -12.33 -7.99 -4.67
CA ILE A 261 -12.06 -8.60 -5.98
C ILE A 261 -11.62 -10.06 -5.89
N ASP A 262 -10.90 -10.46 -4.83
CA ASP A 262 -10.51 -11.86 -4.61
C ASP A 262 -11.73 -12.74 -4.31
N ARG A 263 -12.62 -12.28 -3.43
CA ARG A 263 -13.87 -12.97 -3.12
C ARG A 263 -14.83 -12.99 -4.29
N LEU A 264 -14.94 -11.87 -4.99
CA LEU A 264 -15.79 -11.77 -6.17
C LEU A 264 -15.29 -12.73 -7.27
N ALA A 265 -13.98 -12.86 -7.45
CA ALA A 265 -13.40 -13.81 -8.39
C ALA A 265 -13.70 -15.26 -8.00
N GLU A 266 -13.69 -15.61 -6.70
CA GLU A 266 -14.13 -16.93 -6.22
C GLU A 266 -15.61 -17.22 -6.52
N LEU A 267 -16.42 -16.17 -6.67
CA LEU A 267 -17.84 -16.25 -6.99
C LEU A 267 -18.12 -16.06 -8.49
N SER A 268 -17.12 -16.20 -9.39
CA SER A 268 -17.27 -15.89 -10.82
C SER A 268 -18.44 -16.63 -11.48
N ALA A 269 -18.67 -17.90 -11.13
CA ALA A 269 -19.80 -18.69 -11.61
C ALA A 269 -21.18 -18.16 -11.17
N ARG A 270 -21.24 -17.35 -10.11
CA ARG A 270 -22.44 -16.70 -9.58
C ARG A 270 -22.61 -15.27 -10.13
N ILE A 271 -21.66 -14.74 -10.89
CA ILE A 271 -21.80 -13.42 -11.50
C ILE A 271 -22.64 -13.55 -12.76
N GLN A 272 -23.80 -12.91 -12.75
CA GLN A 272 -24.66 -12.83 -13.90
C GLN A 272 -24.05 -11.94 -14.98
N ARG A 273 -23.68 -10.70 -14.63
CA ARG A 273 -23.06 -9.73 -15.53
C ARG A 273 -22.38 -8.62 -14.74
N PHE A 274 -21.41 -7.94 -15.35
CA PHE A 274 -20.99 -6.61 -14.92
C PHE A 274 -21.78 -5.56 -15.72
N THR A 275 -22.11 -4.45 -15.09
CA THR A 275 -22.80 -3.34 -15.76
C THR A 275 -22.19 -2.03 -15.36
N GLU A 276 -21.91 -1.17 -16.34
CA GLU A 276 -21.44 0.18 -16.09
C GLU A 276 -22.50 0.97 -15.33
N VAL A 277 -22.11 1.51 -14.18
CA VAL A 277 -22.92 2.40 -13.37
C VAL A 277 -22.13 3.66 -13.13
N THR A 278 -22.74 4.79 -13.39
CA THR A 278 -22.14 6.09 -13.11
C THR A 278 -22.66 6.62 -11.79
N ASP A 279 -21.76 7.10 -10.96
CA ASP A 279 -22.15 7.80 -9.74
C ASP A 279 -22.70 9.21 -10.07
N LYS A 280 -23.19 9.92 -9.05
CA LYS A 280 -23.72 11.29 -9.19
C LYS A 280 -22.67 12.30 -9.68
N GLU A 281 -21.39 11.96 -9.63
CA GLU A 281 -20.26 12.82 -10.02
C GLU A 281 -19.76 12.48 -11.44
N GLY A 282 -20.41 11.56 -12.15
CA GLY A 282 -20.01 11.18 -13.52
C GLY A 282 -18.90 10.13 -13.57
N ARG A 283 -18.53 9.52 -12.43
CA ARG A 283 -17.46 8.52 -12.35
C ARG A 283 -17.99 7.13 -12.70
N LEU A 284 -17.22 6.41 -13.51
CA LEU A 284 -17.54 5.05 -13.95
C LEU A 284 -17.26 4.02 -12.84
N PHE A 285 -18.22 3.14 -12.59
CA PHE A 285 -18.12 1.96 -11.74
C PHE A 285 -18.70 0.75 -12.48
N PHE A 286 -18.40 -0.45 -11.99
CA PHE A 286 -18.88 -1.71 -12.55
C PHE A 286 -19.67 -2.47 -11.50
N ASP A 287 -21.00 -2.51 -11.66
CA ASP A 287 -21.92 -3.26 -10.80
C ASP A 287 -21.91 -4.75 -11.19
N ALA A 288 -21.45 -5.59 -10.28
CA ALA A 288 -21.47 -7.03 -10.39
C ALA A 288 -22.85 -7.56 -9.93
N ILE A 289 -23.67 -7.94 -10.90
CA ILE A 289 -25.00 -8.48 -10.67
C ILE A 289 -24.87 -9.99 -10.44
N MET A 290 -25.34 -10.46 -9.30
CA MET A 290 -25.25 -11.87 -8.88
C MET A 290 -26.53 -12.66 -9.26
N GLN A 291 -26.39 -13.96 -9.53
CA GLN A 291 -27.50 -14.90 -9.79
C GLN A 291 -27.77 -15.86 -8.61
#